data_AF-A0A937PQE3-F1
#
_entry.id   AF-A0A937PQE3-F1
#
_cell.length_a   1.000
_cell.length_b   1.000
_cell.length_c   1.000
_cell.angle_alpha   90.00
_cell.angle_beta   90.00
_cell.angle_gamma   90.00
#
_symmetry.space_group_name_H-M   'P 1'
#
loop_
_entity.id
_entity.type
_entity.pdbx_description
1 polymer ?
#
loop_
_entity_poly.entity_id
_entity_poly.type
_entity_poly.pdbx_seq_one_letter_code
_entity_poly.pdbx_strand_id
1 'polypeptide(L)'
;WLPNGRIVFISERRGGYLRCGRVCPTYTLYDMRPDGSDMRCLSPHETNEWHPSVTHDGRIIYTRWDYVDRHGCTAHMPWITTLDGRDSRQVHGNFAPRPTRPDMELDIRAVPGSNRYVATAAPHHGQAYGSLVLVDPDMEDDDGMAPVRRVTPEVAFPESQGGAQVYGTPWPLSQDYYLCVYDAAMQPGAGRQGRQAVRGDYGIYLVDAFGNRELVYRDPEIACLSPIPVRPRPVPPAMPDSGARPQVTQAAPNLDASAAAAAPFEPRPEEPALSEAQPSRTGRGDAWTGRNAEARPDADRDATLAVINVYDGTRPWPEGTRIAALRVFQVLPMSVPSGGGQHAFETGLRLPSATDSVNPARRILGTVPVEPDGSAHFRVPAGRELFFQALDERGLAVQSMRSATYLQAGERLVCQGCHEPRHRAPALPDRFPVALRREPSAIRPEVDGANPFSYPRLVQPVLERHCLKCHTENADKAPNLAREPVKQGWYASYHSLAPAYGFHDYRDGYRTTPGQFGARASKLFQMLDKGHHDLKLPPDDLRRITLWLDCCSMFYGVYEADRGQAQLRGEVAGPTLE
;
A
#
# COMPACT_ATOMS: atom_id res chain seq x y z
N TRP A 1 25.31 -0.73 4.96
CA TRP A 1 26.23 0.34 4.51
C TRP A 1 25.96 0.65 3.07
N LEU A 2 25.64 1.91 2.78
CA LEU A 2 25.42 2.46 1.45
C LEU A 2 26.76 2.95 0.85
N PRO A 3 26.87 3.05 -0.48
CA PRO A 3 28.04 3.60 -1.18
C PRO A 3 28.47 5.01 -0.73
N ASN A 4 27.51 5.82 -0.26
CA ASN A 4 27.77 7.17 0.26
C ASN A 4 28.22 7.19 1.74
N GLY A 5 28.54 6.03 2.33
CA GLY A 5 29.01 5.89 3.71
C GLY A 5 27.91 5.91 4.78
N ARG A 6 26.63 5.96 4.39
CA ARG A 6 25.49 5.94 5.32
C ARG A 6 25.04 4.52 5.64
N ILE A 7 24.17 4.38 6.64
CA ILE A 7 23.57 3.11 7.05
C ILE A 7 22.09 3.14 6.70
N VAL A 8 21.64 2.23 5.82
CA VAL A 8 20.21 1.98 5.56
C VAL A 8 19.68 0.92 6.53
N PHE A 9 18.45 1.09 6.99
CA PHE A 9 17.75 0.19 7.89
C PHE A 9 16.23 0.39 7.77
N ILE A 10 15.44 -0.42 8.47
CA ILE A 10 13.99 -0.23 8.60
C ILE A 10 13.62 0.22 10.00
N SER A 11 12.58 1.04 10.14
CA SER A 11 12.15 1.56 11.43
C SER A 11 10.66 1.84 11.50
N GLU A 12 10.08 1.66 12.69
CA GLU A 12 8.68 2.00 13.02
C GLU A 12 8.49 3.51 13.29
N ARG A 13 9.56 4.32 13.22
CA ARG A 13 9.53 5.76 13.53
C ARG A 13 8.55 6.57 12.68
N ARG A 14 8.15 6.06 11.50
CA ARG A 14 7.15 6.69 10.63
C ARG A 14 5.74 6.59 11.25
N GLY A 15 5.54 5.67 12.21
CA GLY A 15 4.29 5.43 12.95
C GLY A 15 3.43 4.35 12.30
N GLY A 16 2.12 4.35 12.56
CA GLY A 16 1.12 3.59 11.78
C GLY A 16 1.16 2.05 11.88
N TYR A 17 0.15 1.41 11.28
CA TYR A 17 -0.14 -0.01 11.42
C TYR A 17 -0.56 -0.65 10.10
N LEU A 18 -0.39 -1.97 9.99
CA LEU A 18 -0.88 -2.75 8.83
C LEU A 18 -2.40 -2.92 8.81
N ARG A 19 -2.97 -3.15 7.61
CA ARG A 19 -4.42 -3.18 7.39
C ARG A 19 -5.09 -4.54 7.58
N CYS A 20 -4.34 -5.65 7.66
CA CYS A 20 -4.83 -7.04 7.65
C CYS A 20 -5.30 -7.64 9.00
N GLY A 21 -5.97 -6.85 9.84
CA GLY A 21 -6.68 -7.37 11.02
C GLY A 21 -5.79 -7.78 12.20
N ARG A 22 -4.58 -7.22 12.31
CA ARG A 22 -3.65 -7.46 13.43
C ARG A 22 -3.11 -6.15 13.97
N VAL A 23 -2.69 -6.19 15.23
CA VAL A 23 -1.85 -5.13 15.79
C VAL A 23 -0.42 -5.42 15.35
N CYS A 24 0.02 -4.77 14.28
CA CYS A 24 1.40 -4.88 13.81
C CYS A 24 1.82 -3.51 13.25
N PRO A 25 2.83 -2.89 13.89
CA PRO A 25 3.36 -1.60 13.44
C PRO A 25 3.93 -1.66 12.04
N THR A 26 3.88 -0.53 11.35
CA THR A 26 4.49 -0.40 10.03
C THR A 26 5.94 0.06 10.17
N TYR A 27 6.86 -0.68 9.55
CA TYR A 27 8.27 -0.31 9.42
C TYR A 27 8.61 0.01 7.96
N THR A 28 9.29 1.13 7.73
CA THR A 28 9.69 1.63 6.39
C THR A 28 11.18 1.90 6.33
N LEU A 29 11.71 2.20 5.14
CA LEU A 29 13.12 2.51 4.94
C LEU A 29 13.57 3.84 5.58
N TYR A 30 14.72 3.78 6.24
CA TYR A 30 15.44 4.92 6.79
C TYR A 30 16.92 4.83 6.45
N ASP A 31 17.61 5.96 6.51
CA ASP A 31 19.06 5.99 6.61
C ASP A 31 19.56 6.90 7.74
N MET A 32 20.84 6.76 8.08
CA MET A 32 21.53 7.60 9.06
C MET A 32 23.04 7.65 8.79
N ARG A 33 23.73 8.59 9.45
CA ARG A 33 25.19 8.61 9.47
C ARG A 33 25.75 7.49 10.36
N PRO A 34 27.05 7.14 10.20
CA PRO A 34 27.73 6.13 11.01
C PRO A 34 27.65 6.36 12.52
N ASP A 35 27.59 7.63 12.93
CA ASP A 35 27.48 8.05 14.33
C ASP A 35 26.03 8.07 14.87
N GLY A 36 25.06 7.62 14.07
CA GLY A 36 23.64 7.61 14.42
C GLY A 36 22.92 8.96 14.22
N SER A 37 23.62 10.00 13.80
CA SER A 37 23.03 11.32 13.56
C SER A 37 22.35 11.42 12.19
N ASP A 38 21.57 12.50 11.99
CA ASP A 38 21.00 12.86 10.68
C ASP A 38 20.19 11.71 10.07
N MET A 39 19.34 11.08 10.89
CA MET A 39 18.42 10.04 10.47
C MET A 39 17.33 10.60 9.56
N ARG A 40 16.96 9.87 8.50
CA ARG A 40 15.95 10.30 7.52
C ARG A 40 15.04 9.16 7.12
N CYS A 41 13.76 9.46 6.96
CA CYS A 41 12.80 8.57 6.33
C CYS A 41 13.02 8.59 4.81
N LEU A 42 13.31 7.44 4.21
CA LEU A 42 13.48 7.30 2.76
C LEU A 42 12.18 6.91 2.05
N SER A 43 11.21 6.36 2.78
CA SER A 43 9.95 5.87 2.23
C SER A 43 8.78 6.19 3.17
N PRO A 44 7.81 7.03 2.72
CA PRO A 44 6.58 7.31 3.46
C PRO A 44 5.49 6.24 3.27
N HIS A 45 5.85 5.07 2.71
CA HIS A 45 4.91 3.98 2.39
C HIS A 45 4.02 3.58 3.58
N GLU A 46 2.72 3.35 3.34
CA GLU A 46 1.70 3.12 4.36
C GLU A 46 1.81 1.75 5.04
N THR A 47 2.43 0.78 4.36
CA THR A 47 2.66 -0.59 4.84
C THR A 47 4.14 -0.93 4.92
N ASN A 48 4.41 -2.20 5.25
CA ASN A 48 5.74 -2.67 5.62
C ASN A 48 6.71 -2.82 4.44
N GLU A 49 7.98 -2.54 4.73
CA GLU A 49 9.14 -2.78 3.87
C GLU A 49 10.20 -3.58 4.64
N TRP A 50 10.89 -4.54 4.01
CA TRP A 50 11.80 -5.46 4.70
C TRP A 50 13.19 -5.55 4.07
N HIS A 51 14.14 -5.92 4.93
CA HIS A 51 15.45 -6.47 4.58
C HIS A 51 16.20 -5.71 3.48
N PRO A 52 16.43 -4.39 3.64
CA PRO A 52 17.17 -3.63 2.65
C PRO A 52 18.61 -4.14 2.50
N SER A 53 19.06 -4.24 1.25
CA SER A 53 20.45 -4.49 0.88
C SER A 53 20.87 -3.60 -0.29
N VAL A 54 22.11 -3.73 -0.76
CA VAL A 54 22.69 -2.83 -1.78
C VAL A 54 22.97 -3.63 -3.05
N THR A 55 22.50 -3.10 -4.18
CA THR A 55 22.73 -3.64 -5.52
C THR A 55 24.13 -3.29 -6.04
N HIS A 56 24.61 -3.98 -7.08
CA HIS A 56 25.94 -3.71 -7.65
C HIS A 56 26.05 -2.35 -8.35
N ASP A 57 24.93 -1.77 -8.76
CA ASP A 57 24.86 -0.42 -9.33
C ASP A 57 24.60 0.66 -8.27
N GLY A 58 24.64 0.31 -6.97
CA GLY A 58 24.61 1.27 -5.88
C GLY A 58 23.23 1.81 -5.53
N ARG A 59 22.17 1.06 -5.84
CA ARG A 59 20.80 1.30 -5.35
C ARG A 59 20.50 0.47 -4.10
N ILE A 60 19.40 0.80 -3.45
CA ILE A 60 18.83 0.01 -2.35
C ILE A 60 17.83 -0.96 -2.95
N ILE A 61 17.95 -2.26 -2.65
CA ILE A 61 16.93 -3.27 -2.95
C ILE A 61 16.30 -3.75 -1.64
N TYR A 62 14.99 -3.94 -1.63
CA TYR A 62 14.21 -4.27 -0.44
C TYR A 62 12.91 -4.96 -0.85
N THR A 63 12.21 -5.58 0.10
CA THR A 63 10.87 -6.12 -0.14
C THR A 63 9.85 -5.07 0.26
N ARG A 64 8.82 -4.81 -0.55
CA ARG A 64 7.70 -3.93 -0.19
C ARG A 64 6.38 -4.68 -0.24
N TRP A 65 5.52 -4.41 0.73
CA TRP A 65 4.14 -4.85 0.72
C TRP A 65 3.22 -3.86 -0.02
N ASP A 66 2.98 -4.08 -1.30
CA ASP A 66 2.23 -3.14 -2.16
C ASP A 66 0.84 -3.69 -2.50
N TYR A 67 -0.22 -3.18 -1.84
CA TYR A 67 -1.58 -3.68 -2.04
C TYR A 67 -2.69 -2.63 -1.86
N VAL A 68 -2.49 -1.42 -2.39
CA VAL A 68 -3.57 -0.42 -2.46
C VAL A 68 -4.73 -1.00 -3.27
N ASP A 69 -5.90 -1.03 -2.64
CA ASP A 69 -7.12 -1.62 -3.19
C ASP A 69 -6.91 -3.06 -3.75
N ARG A 70 -6.07 -3.90 -3.12
CA ARG A 70 -5.82 -5.32 -3.50
C ARG A 70 -5.85 -6.26 -2.28
N HIS A 71 -5.79 -7.58 -2.51
CA HIS A 71 -5.68 -8.56 -1.41
C HIS A 71 -4.34 -8.40 -0.67
N GLY A 72 -4.32 -8.57 0.66
CA GLY A 72 -3.11 -8.49 1.49
C GLY A 72 -1.97 -9.40 1.03
N CYS A 73 -2.24 -10.65 0.65
CA CYS A 73 -1.22 -11.53 0.08
C CYS A 73 -0.74 -11.18 -1.35
N THR A 74 -1.19 -10.09 -2.00
CA THR A 74 -0.94 -9.87 -3.45
C THR A 74 0.51 -9.57 -3.82
N ALA A 75 1.23 -8.70 -3.11
CA ALA A 75 2.58 -8.33 -3.53
C ALA A 75 3.50 -7.95 -2.36
N HIS A 76 4.27 -8.93 -1.87
CA HIS A 76 5.42 -8.70 -1.01
C HIS A 76 6.69 -9.04 -1.80
N MET A 77 7.03 -8.17 -2.74
CA MET A 77 8.00 -8.46 -3.79
C MET A 77 9.19 -7.50 -3.75
N PRO A 78 10.27 -7.77 -4.51
CA PRO A 78 11.43 -6.90 -4.55
C PRO A 78 11.14 -5.55 -5.23
N TRP A 79 11.63 -4.49 -4.61
CA TRP A 79 11.63 -3.11 -5.09
C TRP A 79 13.04 -2.53 -4.97
N ILE A 80 13.32 -1.53 -5.79
CA ILE A 80 14.56 -0.78 -5.79
C ILE A 80 14.30 0.71 -5.65
N THR A 81 15.21 1.41 -4.98
CA THR A 81 15.20 2.87 -4.87
C THR A 81 16.63 3.41 -4.84
N THR A 82 16.80 4.69 -5.14
CA THR A 82 18.09 5.38 -5.03
C THR A 82 18.53 5.54 -3.57
N LEU A 83 19.77 5.96 -3.35
CA LEU A 83 20.35 6.10 -2.00
C LEU A 83 19.63 7.11 -1.10
N ASP A 84 18.87 8.03 -1.70
CA ASP A 84 18.09 9.07 -1.04
C ASP A 84 16.57 8.83 -1.15
N GLY A 85 16.16 7.61 -1.52
CA GLY A 85 14.75 7.20 -1.49
C GLY A 85 13.91 7.73 -2.66
N ARG A 86 14.52 8.22 -3.75
CA ARG A 86 13.83 8.64 -4.97
C ARG A 86 13.59 7.48 -5.93
N ASP A 87 12.66 7.68 -6.87
CA ASP A 87 12.40 6.78 -7.99
C ASP A 87 12.25 5.30 -7.57
N SER A 88 11.36 5.05 -6.60
CA SER A 88 11.04 3.71 -6.12
C SER A 88 10.36 2.90 -7.24
N ARG A 89 10.98 1.79 -7.67
CA ARG A 89 10.48 0.93 -8.76
C ARG A 89 10.39 -0.53 -8.34
N GLN A 90 9.33 -1.19 -8.77
CA GLN A 90 9.18 -2.63 -8.59
C GLN A 90 10.15 -3.39 -9.50
N VAL A 91 10.73 -4.49 -9.01
CA VAL A 91 11.55 -5.40 -9.82
C VAL A 91 10.68 -6.38 -10.60
N HIS A 92 9.83 -7.17 -9.93
CA HIS A 92 8.95 -8.16 -10.57
C HIS A 92 7.80 -8.62 -9.64
N GLY A 93 6.82 -9.39 -10.12
CA GLY A 93 5.96 -10.28 -9.31
C GLY A 93 4.64 -9.70 -8.76
N ASN A 94 4.40 -8.38 -8.75
CA ASN A 94 3.20 -7.77 -8.14
C ASN A 94 1.86 -8.12 -8.80
N PHE A 95 1.90 -8.77 -9.96
CA PHE A 95 0.73 -9.19 -10.72
C PHE A 95 0.62 -10.70 -10.87
N ALA A 96 1.61 -11.45 -10.39
CA ALA A 96 1.62 -12.88 -10.54
C ALA A 96 0.50 -13.54 -9.72
N PRO A 97 -0.31 -14.42 -10.32
CA PRO A 97 -1.36 -15.14 -9.61
C PRO A 97 -0.80 -15.90 -8.42
N ARG A 98 -1.43 -15.74 -7.26
CA ARG A 98 -0.93 -16.33 -6.01
C ARG A 98 -0.44 -17.79 -6.10
N PRO A 99 -1.11 -18.74 -6.79
CA PRO A 99 -0.64 -20.13 -6.87
C PRO A 99 0.72 -20.34 -7.55
N THR A 100 1.15 -19.41 -8.43
CA THR A 100 2.38 -19.56 -9.22
C THR A 100 3.62 -18.97 -8.54
N ARG A 101 3.45 -18.17 -7.48
CA ARG A 101 4.50 -17.38 -6.84
C ARG A 101 4.60 -17.63 -5.34
N PRO A 102 5.69 -17.24 -4.66
CA PRO A 102 5.67 -17.17 -3.20
C PRO A 102 4.79 -16.00 -2.73
N ASP A 103 4.37 -16.04 -1.46
CA ASP A 103 3.65 -14.91 -0.89
C ASP A 103 4.58 -13.72 -0.64
N MET A 104 5.83 -14.00 -0.26
CA MET A 104 6.88 -13.00 -0.02
C MET A 104 8.22 -13.41 -0.62
N GLU A 105 9.01 -12.45 -1.09
CA GLU A 105 10.44 -12.61 -1.38
C GLU A 105 11.24 -11.73 -0.44
N LEU A 106 11.99 -12.34 0.49
CA LEU A 106 12.72 -11.67 1.58
C LEU A 106 14.23 -11.91 1.50
N ASP A 107 15.01 -11.17 2.28
CA ASP A 107 16.47 -11.33 2.37
C ASP A 107 17.18 -11.21 1.01
N ILE A 108 16.67 -10.32 0.18
CA ILE A 108 17.10 -10.17 -1.21
C ILE A 108 18.54 -9.64 -1.24
N ARG A 109 19.42 -10.30 -2.00
CA ARG A 109 20.84 -9.91 -2.15
C ARG A 109 21.29 -10.04 -3.59
N ALA A 110 22.08 -9.06 -4.05
CA ALA A 110 22.70 -9.10 -5.37
C ALA A 110 23.72 -10.24 -5.49
N VAL A 111 23.63 -11.01 -6.56
CA VAL A 111 24.52 -12.13 -6.87
C VAL A 111 25.83 -11.59 -7.47
N PRO A 112 27.01 -11.90 -6.91
CA PRO A 112 28.28 -11.38 -7.41
C PRO A 112 28.49 -11.61 -8.91
N GLY A 113 28.95 -10.58 -9.63
CA GLY A 113 29.29 -10.67 -11.05
C GLY A 113 28.09 -10.74 -12.01
N SER A 114 26.88 -10.37 -11.58
CA SER A 114 25.67 -10.41 -12.39
C SER A 114 24.65 -9.33 -11.97
N ASN A 115 23.59 -9.14 -12.77
CA ASN A 115 22.44 -8.29 -12.40
C ASN A 115 21.37 -9.05 -11.58
N ARG A 116 21.61 -10.30 -11.23
CA ARG A 116 20.63 -11.17 -10.58
C ARG A 116 20.58 -10.98 -9.08
N TYR A 117 19.49 -11.41 -8.47
CA TYR A 117 19.30 -11.44 -7.03
C TYR A 117 19.01 -12.85 -6.54
N VAL A 118 19.42 -13.17 -5.32
CA VAL A 118 18.89 -14.31 -4.56
C VAL A 118 17.93 -13.81 -3.50
N ALA A 119 16.88 -14.55 -3.22
CA ALA A 119 15.92 -14.24 -2.16
C ALA A 119 15.39 -15.52 -1.49
N THR A 120 14.80 -15.35 -0.30
CA THR A 120 14.00 -16.37 0.37
C THR A 120 12.53 -16.21 -0.03
N ALA A 121 11.97 -17.25 -0.64
CA ALA A 121 10.55 -17.36 -0.97
C ALA A 121 9.74 -17.81 0.26
N ALA A 122 9.19 -16.85 0.99
CA ALA A 122 8.58 -17.01 2.31
C ALA A 122 7.02 -16.96 2.28
N PRO A 123 6.34 -17.49 3.32
CA PRO A 123 4.88 -17.37 3.50
C PRO A 123 4.46 -15.97 3.96
N HIS A 124 3.19 -15.62 3.75
CA HIS A 124 2.59 -14.42 4.35
C HIS A 124 2.33 -14.59 5.85
N HIS A 125 1.87 -15.78 6.26
CA HIS A 125 1.45 -16.11 7.62
C HIS A 125 2.48 -16.94 8.39
N GLY A 126 3.77 -16.75 8.13
CA GLY A 126 4.84 -17.50 8.80
C GLY A 126 6.05 -16.64 9.11
N GLN A 127 7.20 -17.29 9.18
CA GLN A 127 8.51 -16.71 9.39
C GLN A 127 9.20 -16.49 8.04
N ALA A 128 10.34 -15.79 8.03
CA ALA A 128 11.11 -15.48 6.83
C ALA A 128 11.93 -16.68 6.30
N TYR A 129 11.27 -17.83 6.12
CA TYR A 129 11.88 -19.08 5.64
C TYR A 129 11.00 -19.75 4.58
N GLY A 130 11.63 -20.50 3.69
CA GLY A 130 10.99 -21.22 2.59
C GLY A 130 12.02 -21.68 1.58
N SER A 131 11.69 -21.67 0.30
CA SER A 131 12.63 -22.03 -0.76
C SER A 131 13.61 -20.88 -1.05
N LEU A 132 14.78 -21.19 -1.60
CA LEU A 132 15.63 -20.15 -2.19
C LEU A 132 15.30 -19.96 -3.66
N VAL A 133 15.26 -18.71 -4.10
CA VAL A 133 14.97 -18.32 -5.48
C VAL A 133 16.04 -17.38 -6.02
N LEU A 134 16.30 -17.50 -7.32
CA LEU A 134 17.11 -16.58 -8.11
C LEU A 134 16.16 -15.74 -8.96
N VAL A 135 16.34 -14.43 -8.92
CA VAL A 135 15.56 -13.43 -9.66
C VAL A 135 16.46 -12.81 -10.73
N ASP A 136 16.04 -12.88 -11.99
CA ASP A 136 16.70 -12.28 -13.14
C ASP A 136 15.88 -11.07 -13.63
N PRO A 137 16.26 -9.83 -13.26
CA PRO A 137 15.48 -8.64 -13.62
C PRO A 137 15.56 -8.29 -15.11
N ASP A 138 16.49 -8.90 -15.86
CA ASP A 138 16.62 -8.69 -17.30
C ASP A 138 15.62 -9.56 -18.09
N MET A 139 14.99 -10.54 -17.44
CA MET A 139 13.92 -11.36 -18.01
C MET A 139 12.58 -10.64 -17.91
N GLU A 140 11.76 -10.77 -18.96
CA GLU A 140 10.42 -10.18 -18.99
C GLU A 140 9.51 -10.79 -17.90
N ASP A 141 8.87 -9.93 -17.10
CA ASP A 141 7.83 -10.31 -16.16
C ASP A 141 6.50 -10.55 -16.92
N ASP A 142 6.17 -11.82 -17.12
CA ASP A 142 4.98 -12.32 -17.83
C ASP A 142 3.76 -12.52 -16.91
N ASP A 143 3.82 -12.01 -15.67
CA ASP A 143 2.93 -12.36 -14.56
C ASP A 143 2.92 -13.86 -14.20
N GLY A 144 3.76 -14.68 -14.84
CA GLY A 144 3.91 -16.10 -14.62
C GLY A 144 5.09 -16.46 -13.72
N MET A 145 5.81 -15.46 -13.21
CA MET A 145 7.10 -15.59 -12.53
C MET A 145 8.25 -16.03 -13.45
N ALA A 146 8.19 -15.73 -14.76
CA ALA A 146 9.32 -16.00 -15.66
C ALA A 146 10.68 -15.49 -15.12
N PRO A 147 10.78 -14.29 -14.51
CA PRO A 147 12.04 -13.81 -13.92
C PRO A 147 12.59 -14.66 -12.77
N VAL A 148 11.84 -15.62 -12.25
CA VAL A 148 12.19 -16.36 -11.04
C VAL A 148 12.46 -17.83 -11.31
N ARG A 149 13.66 -18.26 -10.95
CA ARG A 149 14.05 -19.66 -10.91
C ARG A 149 14.22 -20.11 -9.46
N ARG A 150 13.57 -21.21 -9.07
CA ARG A 150 13.81 -21.81 -7.76
C ARG A 150 15.18 -22.49 -7.74
N VAL A 151 16.03 -22.09 -6.80
CA VAL A 151 17.36 -22.68 -6.56
C VAL A 151 17.23 -24.01 -5.81
N THR A 152 16.25 -24.11 -4.92
CA THR A 152 15.91 -25.32 -4.14
C THR A 152 14.57 -25.89 -4.60
N PRO A 153 14.49 -26.49 -5.82
CA PRO A 153 13.24 -26.90 -6.47
C PRO A 153 12.41 -27.90 -5.66
N GLU A 154 13.06 -28.73 -4.85
CA GLU A 154 12.46 -29.79 -4.03
C GLU A 154 11.57 -29.27 -2.90
N VAL A 155 11.71 -27.99 -2.51
CA VAL A 155 10.84 -27.34 -1.52
C VAL A 155 9.84 -26.46 -2.24
N ALA A 156 8.55 -26.81 -2.14
CA ALA A 156 7.45 -25.96 -2.63
C ALA A 156 7.35 -24.65 -1.86
N PHE A 157 6.67 -23.65 -2.41
CA PHE A 157 6.44 -22.40 -1.67
C PHE A 157 5.52 -22.63 -0.45
N PRO A 158 5.85 -22.12 0.75
CA PRO A 158 5.22 -22.61 1.97
C PRO A 158 3.71 -22.39 2.10
N GLU A 159 3.17 -21.31 1.54
CA GLU A 159 1.76 -20.96 1.67
C GLU A 159 0.96 -21.12 0.39
N SER A 160 1.48 -20.64 -0.74
CA SER A 160 0.82 -20.73 -2.04
C SER A 160 0.83 -22.13 -2.65
N GLN A 161 1.78 -22.99 -2.24
CA GLN A 161 1.97 -24.34 -2.80
C GLN A 161 2.10 -25.43 -1.73
N GLY A 162 1.85 -25.12 -0.46
CA GLY A 162 1.86 -26.09 0.63
C GLY A 162 3.24 -26.62 1.03
N GLY A 163 4.32 -25.90 0.72
CA GLY A 163 5.67 -26.28 1.12
C GLY A 163 6.00 -26.02 2.60
N ALA A 164 7.25 -26.27 2.95
CA ALA A 164 7.78 -26.08 4.27
C ALA A 164 8.75 -24.88 4.33
N GLN A 165 8.87 -24.31 5.53
CA GLN A 165 9.77 -23.21 5.85
C GLN A 165 11.18 -23.78 6.08
N VAL A 166 11.89 -24.20 5.03
CA VAL A 166 13.07 -25.08 5.13
C VAL A 166 14.40 -24.33 5.05
N TYR A 167 14.49 -23.30 4.22
CA TYR A 167 15.70 -22.49 4.04
C TYR A 167 15.46 -21.01 4.38
N GLY A 168 16.52 -20.25 4.65
CA GLY A 168 16.40 -18.80 4.82
C GLY A 168 17.73 -18.06 4.75
N THR A 169 17.65 -16.73 4.72
CA THR A 169 18.77 -15.79 4.82
C THR A 169 19.96 -16.05 3.86
N PRO A 170 19.71 -16.29 2.55
CA PRO A 170 20.76 -16.66 1.60
C PRO A 170 21.80 -15.56 1.41
N TRP A 171 23.07 -15.93 1.42
CA TRP A 171 24.20 -15.10 1.05
C TRP A 171 24.88 -15.67 -0.21
N PRO A 172 24.78 -14.98 -1.37
CA PRO A 172 25.32 -15.50 -2.62
C PRO A 172 26.86 -15.39 -2.64
N LEU A 173 27.54 -16.50 -2.93
CA LEU A 173 28.96 -16.53 -3.24
C LEU A 173 29.20 -16.39 -4.75
N SER A 174 28.30 -16.96 -5.54
CA SER A 174 28.18 -16.85 -7.00
C SER A 174 26.72 -17.12 -7.42
N GLN A 175 26.45 -17.27 -8.71
CA GLN A 175 25.14 -17.71 -9.23
C GLN A 175 24.82 -19.19 -8.92
N ASP A 176 25.83 -19.97 -8.53
CA ASP A 176 25.69 -21.41 -8.34
C ASP A 176 25.88 -21.83 -6.87
N TYR A 177 26.45 -20.97 -6.02
CA TYR A 177 26.80 -21.29 -4.63
C TYR A 177 26.32 -20.22 -3.65
N TYR A 178 25.71 -20.67 -2.55
CA TYR A 178 25.06 -19.83 -1.55
C TYR A 178 25.37 -20.34 -0.14
N LEU A 179 25.73 -19.45 0.78
CA LEU A 179 25.57 -19.77 2.21
C LEU A 179 24.11 -19.51 2.59
N CYS A 180 23.48 -20.37 3.34
CA CYS A 180 22.15 -20.10 3.88
C CYS A 180 21.96 -20.84 5.20
N VAL A 181 20.78 -20.69 5.80
CA VAL A 181 20.35 -21.59 6.87
C VAL A 181 19.37 -22.63 6.35
N TYR A 182 19.41 -23.81 6.93
CA TYR A 182 18.61 -24.96 6.51
C TYR A 182 18.23 -25.86 7.69
N ASP A 183 16.97 -26.29 7.71
CA ASP A 183 16.44 -27.30 8.62
C ASP A 183 15.61 -28.35 7.86
N ALA A 184 16.16 -29.57 7.75
CA ALA A 184 15.50 -30.69 7.08
C ALA A 184 14.24 -31.20 7.80
N ALA A 185 14.10 -30.94 9.10
CA ALA A 185 13.01 -31.45 9.90
C ALA A 185 11.74 -30.59 9.78
N MET A 186 11.85 -29.37 9.23
CA MET A 186 10.72 -28.46 9.07
C MET A 186 9.64 -29.06 8.17
N GLN A 187 8.43 -29.20 8.74
CA GLN A 187 7.27 -29.76 8.06
C GLN A 187 6.37 -28.67 7.48
N PRO A 188 5.59 -28.97 6.42
CA PRO A 188 4.58 -28.05 5.90
C PRO A 188 3.62 -27.56 6.99
N GLY A 189 3.41 -26.24 7.02
CA GLY A 189 2.52 -25.60 8.00
C GLY A 189 3.10 -25.42 9.41
N ALA A 190 4.30 -25.92 9.71
CA ALA A 190 5.01 -25.59 10.94
C ALA A 190 5.36 -24.10 11.01
N GLY A 191 5.22 -23.48 12.18
CA GLY A 191 5.52 -22.05 12.37
C GLY A 191 4.53 -21.08 11.72
N ARG A 192 3.35 -21.56 11.27
CA ARG A 192 2.26 -20.67 10.81
C ARG A 192 1.61 -19.96 12.00
N GLN A 193 1.21 -18.72 11.77
CA GLN A 193 0.52 -17.93 12.79
C GLN A 193 -0.80 -18.61 13.21
N GLY A 194 -1.11 -18.55 14.51
CA GLY A 194 -2.25 -19.25 15.11
C GLY A 194 -2.01 -20.75 15.39
N ARG A 195 -0.82 -21.29 15.07
CA ARG A 195 -0.42 -22.65 15.44
C ARG A 195 0.66 -22.64 16.52
N GLN A 196 0.88 -23.78 17.14
CA GLN A 196 1.96 -23.95 18.13
C GLN A 196 3.30 -23.55 17.51
N ALA A 197 4.06 -22.73 18.24
CA ALA A 197 5.41 -22.35 17.85
C ALA A 197 6.28 -23.62 17.78
N VAL A 198 6.80 -23.90 16.59
CA VAL A 198 7.78 -24.98 16.39
C VAL A 198 9.14 -24.31 16.35
N ARG A 199 10.02 -24.71 17.27
CA ARG A 199 11.41 -24.28 17.26
C ARG A 199 12.11 -24.97 16.08
N GLY A 200 12.59 -24.18 15.12
CA GLY A 200 13.45 -24.71 14.06
C GLY A 200 14.85 -25.04 14.60
N ASP A 201 15.46 -26.08 14.04
CA ASP A 201 16.84 -26.49 14.27
C ASP A 201 17.66 -26.15 13.03
N TYR A 202 17.79 -24.84 12.75
CA TYR A 202 18.49 -24.36 11.56
C TYR A 202 20.00 -24.39 11.78
N GLY A 203 20.73 -25.02 10.85
CA GLY A 203 22.19 -24.90 10.75
C GLY A 203 22.61 -24.01 9.58
N ILE A 204 23.88 -23.59 9.54
CA ILE A 204 24.51 -22.91 8.40
C ILE A 204 25.00 -23.96 7.40
N TYR A 205 24.59 -23.82 6.15
CA TYR A 205 24.96 -24.71 5.05
C TYR A 205 25.54 -23.94 3.87
N LEU A 206 26.45 -24.60 3.15
CA LEU A 206 26.75 -24.27 1.77
C LEU A 206 25.78 -25.06 0.88
N VAL A 207 24.99 -24.36 0.09
CA VAL A 207 24.02 -24.94 -0.85
C VAL A 207 24.40 -24.52 -2.26
N ASP A 208 24.22 -25.43 -3.21
CA ASP A 208 24.44 -25.15 -4.63
C ASP A 208 23.18 -25.30 -5.48
N ALA A 209 23.24 -24.76 -6.70
CA ALA A 209 22.15 -24.84 -7.68
C ALA A 209 21.96 -26.24 -8.29
N PHE A 210 22.81 -27.21 -7.94
CA PHE A 210 22.79 -28.59 -8.44
C PHE A 210 22.11 -29.56 -7.46
N GLY A 211 21.75 -29.09 -6.27
CA GLY A 211 21.02 -29.84 -5.25
C GLY A 211 21.86 -30.30 -4.07
N ASN A 212 23.16 -30.01 -4.04
CA ASN A 212 24.02 -30.40 -2.93
C ASN A 212 23.91 -29.42 -1.75
N ARG A 213 24.13 -29.97 -0.55
CA ARG A 213 24.13 -29.23 0.71
C ARG A 213 25.26 -29.77 1.57
N GLU A 214 26.13 -28.90 2.03
CA GLU A 214 27.20 -29.22 2.96
C GLU A 214 26.97 -28.46 4.26
N LEU A 215 26.92 -29.18 5.40
CA LEU A 215 26.81 -28.54 6.70
C LEU A 215 28.13 -27.83 7.02
N VAL A 216 28.07 -26.51 7.19
CA VAL A 216 29.22 -25.71 7.63
C VAL A 216 29.28 -25.67 9.15
N TYR A 217 28.14 -25.40 9.79
CA TYR A 217 28.07 -25.28 11.23
C TYR A 217 26.62 -25.43 11.73
N ARG A 218 26.43 -26.08 12.87
CA ARG A 218 25.17 -26.10 13.62
C ARG A 218 25.49 -25.97 15.08
N ASP A 219 24.82 -25.03 15.73
CA ASP A 219 24.87 -24.90 17.18
C ASP A 219 23.85 -25.88 17.80
N PRO A 220 24.23 -26.68 18.81
CA PRO A 220 23.33 -27.67 19.42
C PRO A 220 22.25 -27.04 20.31
N GLU A 221 22.43 -25.79 20.73
CA GLU A 221 21.55 -25.11 21.67
C GLU A 221 20.69 -24.05 21.02
N ILE A 222 21.09 -23.43 19.90
CA ILE A 222 20.34 -22.36 19.22
C ILE A 222 20.27 -22.52 17.70
N ALA A 223 19.16 -22.07 17.10
CA ALA A 223 19.04 -22.01 15.65
C ALA A 223 19.99 -20.95 15.08
N CYS A 224 20.78 -21.33 14.09
CA CYS A 224 21.63 -20.40 13.35
C CYS A 224 20.79 -19.52 12.41
N LEU A 225 21.25 -18.29 12.17
CA LEU A 225 20.60 -17.32 11.28
C LEU A 225 21.64 -16.41 10.60
N SER A 226 21.33 -15.94 9.39
CA SER A 226 22.06 -14.86 8.70
C SER A 226 23.57 -15.08 8.55
N PRO A 227 24.00 -16.11 7.81
CA PRO A 227 25.42 -16.30 7.52
C PRO A 227 25.97 -15.13 6.69
N ILE A 228 27.00 -14.47 7.19
CA ILE A 228 27.69 -13.37 6.51
C ILE A 228 29.20 -13.68 6.47
N PRO A 229 29.78 -13.98 5.30
CA PRO A 229 31.21 -14.21 5.19
C PRO A 229 31.99 -12.91 5.42
N VAL A 230 33.01 -12.98 6.28
CA VAL A 230 33.94 -11.88 6.51
C VAL A 230 34.95 -11.84 5.36
N ARG A 231 34.69 -10.99 4.37
CA ARG A 231 35.58 -10.75 3.23
C ARG A 231 35.53 -9.30 2.76
N PRO A 232 36.62 -8.76 2.18
CA PRO A 232 36.57 -7.50 1.43
C PRO A 232 35.52 -7.58 0.32
N ARG A 233 34.82 -6.47 0.06
CA ARG A 233 33.86 -6.33 -1.04
C ARG A 233 34.09 -5.00 -1.77
N PRO A 234 33.96 -4.96 -3.10
CA PRO A 234 33.91 -3.69 -3.82
C PRO A 234 32.79 -2.82 -3.28
N VAL A 235 33.06 -1.53 -3.10
CA VAL A 235 32.02 -0.53 -2.83
C VAL A 235 31.31 -0.26 -4.16
N PRO A 236 29.97 -0.45 -4.27
CA PRO A 236 29.24 -0.11 -5.48
C PRO A 236 29.38 1.38 -5.81
N PRO A 237 29.12 1.81 -7.06
CA PRO A 237 29.09 3.23 -7.41
C PRO A 237 28.15 4.02 -6.50
N ALA A 238 28.53 5.23 -6.12
CA ALA A 238 27.64 6.13 -5.38
C ALA A 238 26.86 7.01 -6.36
N MET A 239 25.54 6.79 -6.44
CA MET A 239 24.65 7.71 -7.15
C MET A 239 24.56 9.05 -6.39
N PRO A 240 24.43 10.20 -7.09
CA PRO A 240 24.26 11.48 -6.43
C PRO A 240 23.05 11.51 -5.49
N ASP A 241 23.27 11.89 -4.24
CA ASP A 241 22.23 12.27 -3.28
C ASP A 241 21.74 13.68 -3.66
N SER A 242 20.54 13.76 -4.24
CA SER A 242 19.91 15.00 -4.70
C SER A 242 18.61 15.32 -3.97
N GLY A 243 18.13 14.43 -3.09
CA GLY A 243 16.97 14.69 -2.25
C GLY A 243 17.23 15.84 -1.28
N ALA A 244 16.31 16.81 -1.22
CA ALA A 244 16.38 17.80 -0.15
C ALA A 244 16.24 17.06 1.20
N ARG A 245 17.05 17.44 2.19
CA ARG A 245 17.24 16.67 3.44
C ARG A 245 16.34 17.25 4.54
N PRO A 246 15.11 16.77 4.77
CA PRO A 246 14.35 17.21 5.94
C PRO A 246 14.98 16.61 7.19
N GLN A 247 15.16 17.43 8.23
CA GLN A 247 15.42 16.90 9.55
C GLN A 247 14.14 16.24 10.04
N VAL A 248 14.21 15.00 10.51
CA VAL A 248 13.12 14.40 11.28
C VAL A 248 13.04 15.14 12.61
N THR A 249 12.32 16.25 12.66
CA THR A 249 12.00 16.96 13.91
C THR A 249 10.66 16.46 14.43
N GLN A 250 10.65 15.27 15.03
CA GLN A 250 9.79 14.92 16.17
C GLN A 250 10.06 13.48 16.60
N ALA A 251 10.26 13.30 17.90
CA ALA A 251 10.13 12.00 18.53
C ALA A 251 8.69 11.53 18.29
N ALA A 252 8.53 10.30 17.78
CA ALA A 252 7.22 9.66 17.76
C ALA A 252 6.59 9.78 19.16
N PRO A 253 5.28 10.06 19.27
CA PRO A 253 4.61 9.89 20.56
C PRO A 253 4.93 8.49 21.05
N ASN A 254 5.33 8.34 22.32
CA ASN A 254 5.56 7.04 22.94
C ASN A 254 4.35 6.16 22.64
N LEU A 255 4.48 5.25 21.68
CA LEU A 255 3.55 4.16 21.49
C LEU A 255 3.71 3.33 22.76
N ASP A 256 2.67 3.35 23.60
CA ASP A 256 2.69 2.65 24.87
C ASP A 256 2.91 1.16 24.60
N ALA A 257 4.16 0.72 24.78
CA ALA A 257 4.59 -0.65 24.54
C ALA A 257 3.89 -1.66 25.48
N SER A 258 3.15 -1.17 26.49
CA SER A 258 2.37 -2.00 27.40
C SER A 258 1.15 -2.68 26.76
N ALA A 259 0.71 -2.23 25.57
CA ALA A 259 -0.38 -2.90 24.83
C ALA A 259 0.09 -4.10 23.97
N ALA A 260 1.41 -4.31 23.84
CA ALA A 260 2.00 -5.41 23.06
C ALA A 260 2.27 -6.69 23.88
N ALA A 261 1.95 -6.70 25.18
CA ALA A 261 1.96 -7.92 25.96
C ALA A 261 0.74 -8.78 25.57
N ALA A 262 0.97 -9.80 24.75
CA ALA A 262 0.01 -10.84 24.48
C ALA A 262 -0.44 -11.47 25.82
N ALA A 263 -1.64 -11.11 26.28
CA ALA A 263 -2.32 -11.90 27.30
C ALA A 263 -2.66 -13.27 26.68
N PRO A 264 -2.38 -14.40 27.36
CA PRO A 264 -2.77 -15.71 26.87
C PRO A 264 -4.30 -15.76 26.72
N PHE A 265 -4.72 -16.26 25.56
CA PHE A 265 -6.12 -16.50 25.23
C PHE A 265 -6.65 -17.64 26.09
N GLU A 266 -7.38 -17.33 27.16
CA GLU A 266 -8.19 -18.32 27.87
C GLU A 266 -9.54 -18.50 27.14
N PRO A 267 -9.99 -19.74 26.90
CA PRO A 267 -11.30 -19.99 26.30
C PRO A 267 -12.41 -19.63 27.29
N ARG A 268 -13.35 -18.77 26.88
CA ARG A 268 -14.55 -18.45 27.67
C ARG A 268 -15.44 -19.69 27.82
N PRO A 269 -15.89 -20.03 29.04
CA PRO A 269 -17.07 -20.87 29.21
C PRO A 269 -18.36 -20.03 29.08
N GLU A 270 -19.45 -20.72 28.75
CA GLU A 270 -20.80 -20.23 28.49
C GLU A 270 -21.39 -19.40 29.65
N GLU A 271 -22.13 -18.32 29.31
CA GLU A 271 -22.94 -17.55 30.27
C GLU A 271 -24.11 -18.39 30.83
N PRO A 272 -24.57 -18.10 32.06
CA PRO A 272 -25.77 -17.24 32.12
C PRO A 272 -25.88 -16.23 33.29
N ALA A 273 -26.72 -15.23 33.04
CA ALA A 273 -27.61 -14.46 33.91
C ALA A 273 -27.08 -13.31 34.84
N LEU A 274 -27.46 -12.09 34.42
CA LEU A 274 -27.86 -10.89 35.17
C LEU A 274 -27.78 -10.90 36.72
N SER A 275 -27.04 -9.95 37.31
CA SER A 275 -27.58 -8.96 38.27
C SER A 275 -26.59 -7.84 38.65
N GLU A 276 -27.18 -6.67 38.88
CA GLU A 276 -26.79 -5.52 39.73
C GLU A 276 -25.52 -4.69 39.44
N ALA A 277 -25.79 -3.40 39.18
CA ALA A 277 -24.85 -2.31 39.02
C ALA A 277 -24.52 -1.63 40.37
N GLN A 278 -23.27 -1.17 40.55
CA GLN A 278 -22.84 0.09 41.23
C GLN A 278 -21.28 0.16 41.35
N PRO A 279 -20.64 1.31 41.67
CA PRO A 279 -20.25 2.36 40.72
C PRO A 279 -18.72 2.61 40.64
N SER A 280 -18.38 3.41 39.63
CA SER A 280 -17.09 4.02 39.27
C SER A 280 -16.02 4.23 40.36
N ARG A 281 -14.77 3.89 40.03
CA ARG A 281 -13.58 4.62 40.49
C ARG A 281 -12.97 5.40 39.33
N THR A 282 -13.11 6.71 39.42
CA THR A 282 -12.52 7.72 38.56
C THR A 282 -11.02 7.82 38.82
N GLY A 283 -10.22 7.22 37.95
CA GLY A 283 -8.82 7.62 37.77
C GLY A 283 -8.78 8.88 36.92
N ARG A 284 -8.37 10.00 37.52
CA ARG A 284 -8.08 11.25 36.80
C ARG A 284 -6.90 10.98 35.86
N GLY A 285 -7.21 10.69 34.60
CA GLY A 285 -6.28 10.87 33.49
C GLY A 285 -6.31 12.34 33.11
N ASP A 286 -5.18 13.01 33.28
CA ASP A 286 -5.04 14.42 32.94
C ASP A 286 -5.43 14.64 31.47
N ALA A 287 -6.44 15.49 31.30
CA ALA A 287 -6.84 16.00 30.00
C ALA A 287 -5.62 16.64 29.34
N TRP A 288 -5.17 16.08 28.22
CA TRP A 288 -4.25 16.76 27.32
C TRP A 288 -4.99 17.98 26.76
N THR A 289 -4.81 19.11 27.43
CA THR A 289 -5.32 20.40 27.01
C THR A 289 -4.57 20.81 25.76
N GLY A 290 -5.33 21.00 24.68
CA GLY A 290 -4.83 21.41 23.39
C GLY A 290 -3.90 22.61 23.51
N ARG A 291 -2.67 22.41 23.05
CA ARG A 291 -2.02 23.43 22.25
C ARG A 291 -2.04 22.92 20.83
N ASN A 292 -2.85 23.60 20.01
CA ASN A 292 -2.72 23.60 18.57
C ASN A 292 -1.25 23.84 18.24
N ALA A 293 -0.49 22.78 18.02
CA ALA A 293 0.60 22.85 17.09
C ALA A 293 -0.10 23.08 15.75
N GLU A 294 -0.13 24.33 15.31
CA GLU A 294 -0.22 24.60 13.88
C GLU A 294 0.80 23.66 13.24
N ALA A 295 0.31 22.58 12.62
CA ALA A 295 1.10 21.84 11.69
C ALA A 295 1.47 22.88 10.63
N ARG A 296 2.67 23.44 10.74
CA ARG A 296 3.27 24.11 9.60
C ARG A 296 3.27 23.01 8.54
N PRO A 297 2.47 23.15 7.47
CA PRO A 297 2.58 22.18 6.40
C PRO A 297 4.04 22.25 5.94
N ASP A 298 4.64 21.11 5.63
CA ASP A 298 5.85 21.01 4.80
C ASP A 298 5.58 21.56 3.37
N ALA A 299 4.82 22.66 3.26
CA ALA A 299 4.41 23.36 2.05
C ALA A 299 5.59 23.97 1.28
N ASP A 300 6.81 23.91 1.81
CA ASP A 300 8.02 24.38 1.14
C ASP A 300 8.72 23.31 0.30
N ARG A 301 8.14 22.12 0.12
CA ARG A 301 8.82 21.02 -0.58
C ARG A 301 7.89 20.26 -1.52
N ASP A 302 7.42 20.94 -2.55
CA ASP A 302 6.80 20.27 -3.70
C ASP A 302 7.84 19.44 -4.48
N ALA A 303 7.34 18.43 -5.18
CA ALA A 303 8.04 17.69 -6.22
C ALA A 303 7.25 17.83 -7.54
N THR A 304 7.86 17.43 -8.66
CA THR A 304 7.19 17.50 -9.97
C THR A 304 7.11 16.13 -10.61
N LEU A 305 5.94 15.80 -11.16
CA LEU A 305 5.71 14.58 -11.93
C LEU A 305 5.37 14.93 -13.38
N ALA A 306 5.92 14.16 -14.31
CA ALA A 306 5.51 14.17 -15.70
C ALA A 306 5.08 12.78 -16.17
N VAL A 307 4.06 12.72 -17.02
CA VAL A 307 3.67 11.52 -17.77
C VAL A 307 3.86 11.84 -19.25
N ILE A 308 4.65 11.02 -19.95
CA ILE A 308 4.93 11.23 -21.38
C ILE A 308 3.66 10.99 -22.21
N ASN A 309 2.99 9.87 -21.99
CA ASN A 309 1.73 9.56 -22.64
C ASN A 309 0.85 8.65 -21.76
N VAL A 310 -0.27 9.16 -21.25
CA VAL A 310 -1.21 8.37 -20.43
C VAL A 310 -1.77 7.16 -21.19
N TYR A 311 -1.81 7.18 -22.53
CA TYR A 311 -2.32 6.07 -23.32
C TYR A 311 -1.34 4.91 -23.45
N ASP A 312 -0.08 5.12 -23.07
CA ASP A 312 0.92 4.08 -23.07
C ASP A 312 0.78 3.18 -21.84
N GLY A 313 0.22 1.98 -22.02
CA GLY A 313 -0.09 1.06 -20.93
C GLY A 313 -0.22 -0.39 -21.41
N THR A 314 -0.30 -1.32 -20.47
CA THR A 314 -0.41 -2.77 -20.77
C THR A 314 -1.81 -3.24 -21.15
N ARG A 315 -2.83 -2.39 -21.01
CA ARG A 315 -4.23 -2.71 -21.37
C ARG A 315 -4.79 -1.67 -22.35
N PRO A 316 -5.61 -2.08 -23.33
CA PRO A 316 -6.22 -1.15 -24.26
C PRO A 316 -7.21 -0.22 -23.55
N TRP A 317 -7.24 1.03 -23.97
CA TRP A 317 -8.26 2.00 -23.57
C TRP A 317 -9.57 1.73 -24.32
N PRO A 318 -10.74 2.04 -23.74
CA PRO A 318 -11.99 1.95 -24.48
C PRO A 318 -11.95 2.89 -25.70
N GLU A 319 -12.50 2.44 -26.83
CA GLU A 319 -12.49 3.20 -28.08
C GLU A 319 -13.07 4.61 -27.92
N GLY A 320 -12.44 5.60 -28.55
CA GLY A 320 -12.86 7.00 -28.49
C GLY A 320 -12.65 7.68 -27.14
N THR A 321 -12.05 7.01 -26.15
CA THR A 321 -11.82 7.61 -24.83
C THR A 321 -10.76 8.70 -24.92
N ARG A 322 -11.15 9.93 -24.55
CA ARG A 322 -10.23 11.04 -24.31
C ARG A 322 -10.03 11.24 -22.82
N ILE A 323 -8.78 11.13 -22.37
CA ILE A 323 -8.36 11.50 -21.02
C ILE A 323 -8.11 13.01 -20.97
N ALA A 324 -8.79 13.70 -20.07
CA ALA A 324 -8.73 15.15 -19.91
C ALA A 324 -7.98 15.60 -18.65
N ALA A 325 -7.90 14.72 -17.64
CA ALA A 325 -7.23 15.03 -16.39
C ALA A 325 -6.69 13.77 -15.70
N LEU A 326 -5.70 13.96 -14.82
CA LEU A 326 -5.35 13.00 -13.78
C LEU A 326 -5.92 13.48 -12.44
N ARG A 327 -6.55 12.61 -11.68
CA ARG A 327 -6.89 12.84 -10.27
C ARG A 327 -5.74 12.39 -9.40
N VAL A 328 -5.33 13.23 -8.45
CA VAL A 328 -4.23 12.96 -7.52
C VAL A 328 -4.80 12.63 -6.15
N PHE A 329 -4.43 11.46 -5.62
CA PHE A 329 -4.79 10.99 -4.29
C PHE A 329 -3.57 10.96 -3.39
N GLN A 330 -3.79 11.17 -2.09
CA GLN A 330 -2.89 10.71 -1.03
C GLN A 330 -3.51 9.49 -0.34
N VAL A 331 -2.73 8.41 -0.20
CA VAL A 331 -3.05 7.27 0.66
C VAL A 331 -2.63 7.63 2.07
N LEU A 332 -3.50 7.39 3.06
CA LEU A 332 -3.21 7.74 4.44
C LEU A 332 -2.70 6.52 5.22
N PRO A 333 -1.53 6.62 5.88
CA PRO A 333 -1.07 5.59 6.80
C PRO A 333 -2.09 5.33 7.89
N MET A 334 -2.30 4.07 8.23
CA MET A 334 -3.31 3.70 9.22
C MET A 334 -2.82 4.04 10.63
N SER A 335 -3.41 5.04 11.27
CA SER A 335 -3.01 5.54 12.60
C SER A 335 -3.53 4.71 13.77
N VAL A 336 -4.51 3.83 13.52
CA VAL A 336 -5.13 2.94 14.51
C VAL A 336 -4.98 1.49 14.05
N PRO A 337 -4.65 0.52 14.92
CA PRO A 337 -4.53 -0.88 14.52
C PRO A 337 -5.82 -1.45 13.93
N SER A 338 -5.69 -2.27 12.88
CA SER A 338 -6.83 -2.93 12.21
C SER A 338 -7.36 -4.14 13.00
N GLY A 339 -6.55 -4.69 13.91
CA GLY A 339 -6.90 -5.84 14.74
C GLY A 339 -7.04 -5.51 16.23
N GLY A 340 -7.35 -6.52 17.04
CA GLY A 340 -7.39 -6.40 18.50
C GLY A 340 -8.58 -5.61 19.06
N GLY A 341 -9.63 -5.39 18.26
CA GLY A 341 -10.84 -4.66 18.68
C GLY A 341 -10.64 -3.15 18.87
N GLN A 342 -9.50 -2.60 18.43
CA GLN A 342 -9.16 -1.18 18.60
C GLN A 342 -9.71 -0.29 17.48
N HIS A 343 -10.12 -0.90 16.36
CA HIS A 343 -10.74 -0.20 15.24
C HIS A 343 -12.23 0.02 15.52
N ALA A 344 -12.64 1.28 15.72
CA ALA A 344 -14.00 1.62 16.16
C ALA A 344 -15.07 1.51 15.05
N PHE A 345 -14.67 1.65 13.79
CA PHE A 345 -15.55 1.61 12.62
C PHE A 345 -14.74 1.25 11.38
N GLU A 346 -15.38 0.68 10.37
CA GLU A 346 -14.76 0.50 9.05
C GLU A 346 -14.82 1.80 8.24
N THR A 347 -13.75 2.10 7.49
CA THR A 347 -13.66 3.28 6.62
C THR A 347 -14.64 3.23 5.44
N GLY A 348 -15.10 2.02 5.09
CA GLY A 348 -16.12 1.73 4.09
C GLY A 348 -16.27 0.22 3.91
N LEU A 349 -17.02 -0.22 2.90
CA LEU A 349 -17.05 -1.62 2.52
C LEU A 349 -15.63 -2.11 2.15
N ARG A 350 -15.22 -3.22 2.75
CA ARG A 350 -14.00 -3.92 2.34
C ARG A 350 -14.19 -4.52 0.95
N LEU A 351 -13.10 -4.63 0.20
CA LEU A 351 -13.13 -5.29 -1.10
C LEU A 351 -13.54 -6.76 -0.92
N PRO A 352 -14.43 -7.32 -1.75
CA PRO A 352 -14.80 -8.73 -1.67
C PRO A 352 -13.60 -9.67 -1.81
N SER A 353 -12.59 -9.26 -2.58
CA SER A 353 -11.35 -9.99 -2.76
C SER A 353 -10.31 -9.75 -1.67
N ALA A 354 -10.60 -8.97 -0.61
CA ALA A 354 -9.64 -8.60 0.44
C ALA A 354 -10.36 -8.32 1.77
N THR A 355 -11.27 -9.20 2.18
CA THR A 355 -12.15 -8.98 3.34
C THR A 355 -11.41 -8.95 4.67
N ASP A 356 -10.17 -9.43 4.72
CA ASP A 356 -9.28 -9.36 5.89
C ASP A 356 -8.61 -7.99 6.07
N SER A 357 -8.72 -7.10 5.08
CA SER A 357 -7.97 -5.85 5.01
C SER A 357 -8.88 -4.64 5.06
N VAL A 358 -8.58 -3.68 5.94
CA VAL A 358 -9.24 -2.37 5.96
C VAL A 358 -8.93 -1.64 4.65
N ASN A 359 -9.94 -1.00 4.06
CA ASN A 359 -9.78 -0.19 2.87
C ASN A 359 -9.10 1.15 3.26
N PRO A 360 -7.96 1.52 2.67
CA PRO A 360 -7.21 2.67 3.14
C PRO A 360 -8.01 3.97 3.00
N ALA A 361 -8.03 4.75 4.08
CA ALA A 361 -8.47 6.13 4.05
C ALA A 361 -7.58 6.92 3.09
N ARG A 362 -8.20 7.88 2.40
CA ARG A 362 -7.56 8.61 1.31
C ARG A 362 -8.02 10.06 1.28
N ARG A 363 -7.17 10.93 0.74
CA ARG A 363 -7.51 12.32 0.42
C ARG A 363 -7.44 12.52 -1.08
N ILE A 364 -8.42 13.24 -1.63
CA ILE A 364 -8.40 13.61 -3.04
C ILE A 364 -7.83 15.02 -3.13
N LEU A 365 -6.53 15.12 -3.43
CA LEU A 365 -5.84 16.41 -3.48
C LEU A 365 -6.43 17.30 -4.58
N GLY A 366 -6.87 16.69 -5.68
CA GLY A 366 -7.55 17.39 -6.76
C GLY A 366 -7.26 16.77 -8.12
N THR A 367 -7.29 17.61 -9.15
CA THR A 367 -7.05 17.21 -10.54
C THR A 367 -5.98 18.09 -11.21
N VAL A 368 -5.31 17.51 -12.19
CA VAL A 368 -4.31 18.17 -13.04
C VAL A 368 -4.63 17.86 -14.50
N PRO A 369 -4.40 18.79 -15.44
CA PRO A 369 -4.79 18.61 -16.84
C PRO A 369 -3.92 17.56 -17.54
N VAL A 370 -4.53 16.83 -18.47
CA VAL A 370 -3.86 16.01 -19.48
C VAL A 370 -4.04 16.69 -20.83
N GLU A 371 -2.94 16.88 -21.54
CA GLU A 371 -2.93 17.55 -22.84
C GLU A 371 -3.48 16.63 -23.94
N PRO A 372 -3.88 17.16 -25.11
CA PRO A 372 -4.43 16.34 -26.20
C PRO A 372 -3.52 15.24 -26.72
N ASP A 373 -2.19 15.37 -26.55
CA ASP A 373 -1.20 14.34 -26.91
C ASP A 373 -1.03 13.25 -25.82
N GLY A 374 -1.84 13.30 -24.75
CA GLY A 374 -1.79 12.37 -23.63
C GLY A 374 -0.74 12.73 -22.57
N SER A 375 0.00 13.83 -22.72
CA SER A 375 1.03 14.21 -21.76
C SER A 375 0.49 14.97 -20.55
N ALA A 376 1.15 14.84 -19.40
CA ALA A 376 0.82 15.58 -18.18
C ALA A 376 2.10 16.06 -17.47
N HIS A 377 2.05 17.23 -16.82
CA HIS A 377 3.17 17.80 -16.06
C HIS A 377 2.63 18.67 -14.92
N PHE A 378 2.94 18.30 -13.67
CA PHE A 378 2.30 18.88 -12.49
C PHE A 378 3.11 18.77 -11.20
N ARG A 379 2.80 19.64 -10.24
CA ARG A 379 3.38 19.62 -8.89
C ARG A 379 2.59 18.69 -7.98
N VAL A 380 3.28 18.02 -7.07
CA VAL A 380 2.71 17.16 -6.04
C VAL A 380 3.41 17.41 -4.70
N PRO A 381 2.73 17.21 -3.56
CA PRO A 381 3.39 17.29 -2.27
C PRO A 381 4.43 16.17 -2.12
N ALA A 382 5.65 16.51 -1.72
CA ALA A 382 6.67 15.51 -1.44
C ALA A 382 6.44 14.81 -0.08
N GLY A 383 7.08 13.66 0.11
CA GLY A 383 7.03 12.90 1.36
C GLY A 383 5.67 12.29 1.67
N ARG A 384 4.79 12.17 0.67
CA ARG A 384 3.46 11.59 0.79
C ARG A 384 3.28 10.46 -0.20
N GLU A 385 2.58 9.42 0.21
CA GLU A 385 2.20 8.32 -0.66
C GLU A 385 1.00 8.72 -1.54
N LEU A 386 1.19 8.65 -2.85
CA LEU A 386 0.28 9.15 -3.87
C LEU A 386 -0.10 8.07 -4.89
N PHE A 387 -1.33 8.12 -5.37
CA PHE A 387 -1.75 7.37 -6.56
C PHE A 387 -2.63 8.21 -7.47
N PHE A 388 -2.84 7.73 -8.71
CA PHE A 388 -3.50 8.50 -9.76
C PHE A 388 -4.69 7.76 -10.38
N GLN A 389 -5.67 8.53 -10.85
CA GLN A 389 -6.72 8.05 -11.74
C GLN A 389 -6.74 8.87 -13.04
N ALA A 390 -6.86 8.19 -14.17
CA ALA A 390 -7.08 8.84 -15.46
C ALA A 390 -8.57 9.14 -15.64
N LEU A 391 -8.90 10.41 -15.85
CA LEU A 391 -10.28 10.89 -15.97
C LEU A 391 -10.62 11.27 -17.41
N ASP A 392 -11.81 10.91 -17.86
CA ASP A 392 -12.35 11.38 -19.14
C ASP A 392 -12.79 12.86 -19.09
N GLU A 393 -13.32 13.35 -20.21
CA GLU A 393 -13.88 14.72 -20.34
C GLU A 393 -15.12 15.00 -19.47
N ARG A 394 -15.83 13.96 -19.00
CA ARG A 394 -16.92 14.05 -18.04
C ARG A 394 -16.40 14.01 -16.59
N GLY A 395 -15.08 13.81 -16.42
CA GLY A 395 -14.38 13.68 -15.16
C GLY A 395 -14.54 12.32 -14.49
N LEU A 396 -15.04 11.30 -15.18
CA LEU A 396 -15.21 9.95 -14.63
C LEU A 396 -13.89 9.18 -14.72
N ALA A 397 -13.53 8.42 -13.68
CA ALA A 397 -12.34 7.59 -13.72
C ALA A 397 -12.48 6.47 -14.75
N VAL A 398 -11.54 6.40 -15.68
CA VAL A 398 -11.43 5.33 -16.69
C VAL A 398 -10.53 4.22 -16.17
N GLN A 399 -9.42 4.58 -15.51
CA GLN A 399 -8.47 3.64 -14.93
C GLN A 399 -7.92 4.21 -13.61
N SER A 400 -7.69 3.33 -12.63
CA SER A 400 -7.06 3.67 -11.36
C SER A 400 -5.75 2.91 -11.22
N MET A 401 -4.73 3.59 -10.69
CA MET A 401 -3.58 2.92 -10.12
C MET A 401 -4.04 2.11 -8.89
N ARG A 402 -3.53 0.88 -8.74
CA ARG A 402 -3.77 0.00 -7.57
C ARG A 402 -2.46 -0.28 -6.82
N SER A 403 -1.60 0.71 -6.80
CA SER A 403 -0.30 0.79 -6.13
C SER A 403 -0.14 2.27 -5.76
N ALA A 404 0.99 2.64 -5.18
CA ALA A 404 1.31 4.03 -4.95
C ALA A 404 2.78 4.34 -5.25
N THR A 405 3.04 5.63 -5.39
CA THR A 405 4.39 6.20 -5.51
C THR A 405 4.52 7.33 -4.51
N TYR A 406 5.72 7.84 -4.34
CA TYR A 406 5.98 9.07 -3.60
C TYR A 406 7.17 9.75 -4.24
N LEU A 407 7.36 11.02 -3.91
CA LEU A 407 8.50 11.80 -4.36
C LEU A 407 9.17 12.43 -3.16
N GLN A 408 10.50 12.52 -3.21
CA GLN A 408 11.29 13.34 -2.30
C GLN A 408 11.16 14.81 -2.67
N ALA A 409 11.46 15.67 -1.70
CA ALA A 409 11.45 17.11 -1.88
C ALA A 409 12.35 17.56 -3.04
N GLY A 410 11.78 18.30 -4.00
CA GLY A 410 12.48 18.76 -5.20
C GLY A 410 12.74 17.70 -6.26
N GLU A 411 12.28 16.46 -6.06
CA GLU A 411 12.40 15.39 -7.06
C GLU A 411 11.61 15.71 -8.33
N ARG A 412 12.15 15.27 -9.46
CA ARG A 412 11.45 15.25 -10.75
C ARG A 412 11.29 13.80 -11.19
N LEU A 413 10.06 13.31 -11.15
CA LEU A 413 9.74 11.95 -11.58
C LEU A 413 9.12 11.99 -12.98
N VAL A 414 9.55 11.09 -13.86
CA VAL A 414 8.95 10.88 -15.17
C VAL A 414 8.41 9.45 -15.25
N CYS A 415 7.16 9.34 -15.66
CA CYS A 415 6.53 8.08 -16.05
C CYS A 415 6.38 8.07 -17.57
N GLN A 416 6.73 6.97 -18.21
CA GLN A 416 6.54 6.86 -19.66
C GLN A 416 5.03 6.78 -19.98
N GLY A 417 4.26 6.02 -19.18
CA GLY A 417 2.83 5.94 -19.36
C GLY A 417 2.05 5.54 -18.11
N CYS A 418 0.78 5.19 -18.31
CA CYS A 418 -0.08 4.69 -17.24
C CYS A 418 0.02 3.17 -17.20
N HIS A 419 1.10 2.69 -16.58
CA HIS A 419 1.39 1.26 -16.39
C HIS A 419 1.97 0.61 -17.66
N GLU A 420 2.94 1.28 -18.29
CA GLU A 420 3.66 0.83 -19.48
C GLU A 420 4.41 -0.51 -19.28
N PRO A 421 4.64 -1.29 -20.35
CA PRO A 421 5.50 -2.46 -20.29
C PRO A 421 6.94 -2.11 -19.87
N ARG A 422 7.43 -2.73 -18.80
CA ARG A 422 8.72 -2.37 -18.17
C ARG A 422 9.95 -2.81 -18.95
N HIS A 423 9.85 -3.95 -19.63
CA HIS A 423 10.94 -4.53 -20.41
C HIS A 423 10.96 -4.01 -21.85
N ARG A 424 10.02 -3.12 -22.19
CA ARG A 424 10.02 -2.45 -23.48
C ARG A 424 10.82 -1.16 -23.35
N ALA A 425 11.73 -0.94 -24.30
CA ALA A 425 12.41 0.34 -24.42
C ALA A 425 11.38 1.49 -24.47
N PRO A 426 11.62 2.63 -23.80
CA PRO A 426 10.70 3.76 -23.82
C PRO A 426 10.40 4.19 -25.26
N ALA A 427 9.11 4.28 -25.59
CA ALA A 427 8.70 4.80 -26.89
C ALA A 427 8.98 6.30 -26.92
N LEU A 428 9.88 6.74 -27.80
CA LEU A 428 10.12 8.15 -28.01
C LEU A 428 8.89 8.76 -28.70
N PRO A 429 8.29 9.83 -28.14
CA PRO A 429 7.17 10.47 -28.81
C PRO A 429 7.67 11.18 -30.07
N ASP A 430 6.88 11.14 -31.15
CA ASP A 430 7.19 11.82 -32.43
C ASP A 430 7.38 13.34 -32.28
N ARG A 431 6.83 13.91 -31.20
CA ARG A 431 6.92 15.32 -30.85
C ARG A 431 7.21 15.47 -29.37
N PHE A 432 7.93 16.53 -29.02
CA PHE A 432 8.15 16.85 -27.60
C PHE A 432 6.80 17.05 -26.88
N PRO A 433 6.53 16.36 -25.76
CA PRO A 433 5.25 16.40 -25.07
C PRO A 433 4.77 17.82 -24.77
N VAL A 434 3.50 18.12 -25.05
CA VAL A 434 2.92 19.46 -24.90
C VAL A 434 3.00 19.92 -23.44
N ALA A 435 2.73 19.04 -22.48
CA ALA A 435 2.71 19.41 -21.06
C ALA A 435 4.08 19.86 -20.54
N LEU A 436 5.17 19.35 -21.14
CA LEU A 436 6.55 19.70 -20.77
C LEU A 436 7.02 21.03 -21.36
N ARG A 437 6.23 21.68 -22.22
CA ARG A 437 6.55 23.00 -22.80
C ARG A 437 6.17 24.16 -21.88
N ARG A 438 5.55 23.87 -20.74
CA ARG A 438 5.08 24.83 -19.75
C ARG A 438 5.47 24.39 -18.34
N GLU A 439 5.39 25.33 -17.41
CA GLU A 439 5.54 25.06 -15.98
C GLU A 439 4.56 23.97 -15.52
N PRO A 440 4.94 23.17 -14.51
CA PRO A 440 4.08 22.13 -13.97
C PRO A 440 2.81 22.76 -13.38
N SER A 441 1.66 22.19 -13.74
CA SER A 441 0.37 22.61 -13.23
C SER A 441 0.28 22.46 -11.72
N ALA A 442 -0.33 23.44 -11.05
CA ALA A 442 -0.82 23.26 -9.69
C ALA A 442 -2.02 22.30 -9.69
N ILE A 443 -2.19 21.57 -8.59
CA ILE A 443 -3.37 20.73 -8.38
C ILE A 443 -4.58 21.64 -8.18
N ARG A 444 -5.62 21.45 -9.01
CA ARG A 444 -6.91 22.10 -8.81
C ARG A 444 -7.74 21.28 -7.79
N PRO A 445 -8.10 21.84 -6.63
CA PRO A 445 -8.87 21.11 -5.63
C PRO A 445 -10.20 20.57 -6.15
N GLU A 446 -10.64 19.45 -5.57
CA GLU A 446 -11.97 18.89 -5.79
C GLU A 446 -13.04 19.59 -4.94
N VAL A 447 -14.30 19.17 -5.12
CA VAL A 447 -15.44 19.65 -4.34
C VAL A 447 -15.28 19.42 -2.84
N ASP A 448 -15.92 20.26 -2.02
CA ASP A 448 -15.91 20.10 -0.56
C ASP A 448 -16.39 18.69 -0.13
N GLY A 449 -15.72 18.13 0.88
CA GLY A 449 -15.91 16.74 1.32
C GLY A 449 -15.03 15.72 0.60
N ALA A 450 -14.21 16.13 -0.38
CA ALA A 450 -13.20 15.28 -1.01
C ALA A 450 -11.84 15.32 -0.29
N ASN A 451 -11.52 16.42 0.42
CA ASN A 451 -10.29 16.59 1.17
C ASN A 451 -10.50 17.52 2.39
N PRO A 452 -10.55 16.98 3.62
CA PRO A 452 -10.56 15.55 3.94
C PRO A 452 -11.79 14.85 3.36
N PHE A 453 -11.62 13.58 2.97
CA PHE A 453 -12.72 12.79 2.42
C PHE A 453 -13.77 12.48 3.51
N SER A 454 -15.06 12.65 3.20
CA SER A 454 -16.16 12.38 4.11
C SER A 454 -17.47 12.18 3.35
N TYR A 455 -18.05 10.98 3.38
CA TYR A 455 -19.38 10.70 2.79
C TYR A 455 -20.48 11.61 3.36
N PRO A 456 -20.56 11.85 4.69
CA PRO A 456 -21.51 12.80 5.27
C PRO A 456 -21.48 14.22 4.69
N ARG A 457 -20.32 14.68 4.19
CA ARG A 457 -20.17 16.00 3.56
C ARG A 457 -20.27 15.92 2.04
N LEU A 458 -19.75 14.86 1.46
CA LEU A 458 -19.63 14.71 0.01
C LEU A 458 -20.98 14.32 -0.61
N VAL A 459 -21.62 13.26 -0.09
CA VAL A 459 -22.74 12.57 -0.73
C VAL A 459 -24.07 12.85 -0.04
N GLN A 460 -24.13 12.71 1.29
CA GLN A 460 -25.40 12.84 2.02
C GLN A 460 -26.17 14.13 1.71
N PRO A 461 -25.52 15.31 1.58
CA PRO A 461 -26.25 16.55 1.27
C PRO A 461 -26.89 16.53 -0.12
N VAL A 462 -26.31 15.81 -1.09
CA VAL A 462 -26.90 15.62 -2.42
C VAL A 462 -28.18 14.81 -2.31
N LEU A 463 -28.16 13.71 -1.54
CA LEU A 463 -29.32 12.86 -1.33
C LEU A 463 -30.44 13.61 -0.60
N GLU A 464 -30.11 14.42 0.39
CA GLU A 464 -31.07 15.23 1.15
C GLU A 464 -31.77 16.27 0.27
N ARG A 465 -31.04 16.92 -0.64
CA ARG A 465 -31.61 17.91 -1.56
C ARG A 465 -32.52 17.29 -2.63
N HIS A 466 -32.12 16.15 -3.18
CA HIS A 466 -32.66 15.68 -4.46
C HIS A 466 -33.41 14.35 -4.41
N CYS A 467 -33.18 13.53 -3.38
CA CYS A 467 -33.67 12.15 -3.37
C CYS A 467 -34.57 11.87 -2.16
N LEU A 468 -34.24 12.42 -1.00
CA LEU A 468 -34.83 12.02 0.29
C LEU A 468 -36.35 12.14 0.30
N LYS A 469 -36.91 13.25 -0.18
CA LYS A 469 -38.37 13.48 -0.17
C LYS A 469 -39.13 12.35 -0.85
N CYS A 470 -38.83 12.05 -2.12
CA CYS A 470 -39.53 11.02 -2.88
C CYS A 470 -39.27 9.62 -2.32
N HIS A 471 -38.06 9.35 -1.82
CA HIS A 471 -37.73 8.07 -1.20
C HIS A 471 -38.47 7.85 0.12
N THR A 472 -38.71 8.91 0.91
CA THR A 472 -39.53 8.84 2.12
C THR A 472 -41.02 8.67 1.80
N GLU A 473 -41.54 9.38 0.78
CA GLU A 473 -42.93 9.25 0.33
C GLU A 473 -43.25 7.86 -0.25
N ASN A 474 -42.23 7.13 -0.72
CA ASN A 474 -42.36 5.80 -1.33
C ASN A 474 -41.53 4.73 -0.59
N ALA A 475 -41.48 4.80 0.74
CA ALA A 475 -40.61 3.96 1.56
C ALA A 475 -40.87 2.44 1.45
N ASP A 476 -42.03 2.03 0.93
CA ASP A 476 -42.37 0.63 0.64
C ASP A 476 -41.67 0.08 -0.62
N LYS A 477 -41.20 0.97 -1.51
CA LYS A 477 -40.62 0.62 -2.82
C LYS A 477 -39.21 1.18 -3.03
N ALA A 478 -38.83 2.19 -2.25
CA ALA A 478 -37.57 2.90 -2.40
C ALA A 478 -36.61 2.62 -1.23
N PRO A 479 -35.29 2.55 -1.48
CA PRO A 479 -34.31 2.41 -0.40
C PRO A 479 -34.32 3.62 0.54
N ASN A 480 -33.98 3.40 1.81
CA ASN A 480 -33.85 4.48 2.79
C ASN A 480 -32.57 5.30 2.53
N LEU A 481 -32.74 6.56 2.15
CA LEU A 481 -31.64 7.51 1.89
C LEU A 481 -31.44 8.55 3.00
N ALA A 482 -32.09 8.38 4.16
CA ALA A 482 -31.87 9.22 5.32
C ALA A 482 -30.53 8.90 6.00
N ARG A 483 -30.12 9.76 6.94
CA ARG A 483 -29.00 9.48 7.85
C ARG A 483 -29.32 8.31 8.77
N GLU A 484 -30.54 8.28 9.29
CA GLU A 484 -30.97 7.33 10.31
C GLU A 484 -31.73 6.11 9.73
N PRO A 485 -31.65 4.94 10.39
CA PRO A 485 -30.82 4.65 11.57
C PRO A 485 -29.33 4.52 11.24
N VAL A 486 -28.46 5.08 12.09
CA VAL A 486 -27.01 4.79 12.03
C VAL A 486 -26.74 3.37 12.52
N LYS A 487 -26.06 2.57 11.70
CA LYS A 487 -25.64 1.20 12.04
C LYS A 487 -24.18 1.01 11.71
N GLN A 488 -23.41 0.39 12.61
CA GLN A 488 -21.96 0.17 12.43
C GLN A 488 -21.19 1.45 12.10
N GLY A 489 -21.65 2.59 12.63
CA GLY A 489 -21.05 3.89 12.34
C GLY A 489 -21.34 4.43 10.93
N TRP A 490 -22.28 3.89 10.16
CA TRP A 490 -22.66 4.44 8.85
C TRP A 490 -24.14 4.82 8.79
N TYR A 491 -24.44 5.80 7.93
CA TYR A 491 -25.81 6.24 7.64
C TYR A 491 -26.63 5.14 6.95
N ALA A 492 -27.96 5.19 7.11
CA ALA A 492 -28.88 4.28 6.41
C ALA A 492 -28.77 4.40 4.88
N SER A 493 -28.54 5.60 4.37
CA SER A 493 -28.23 5.87 2.95
C SER A 493 -27.02 5.10 2.45
N TYR A 494 -25.95 5.03 3.23
CA TYR A 494 -24.74 4.29 2.85
C TYR A 494 -25.02 2.79 2.78
N HIS A 495 -25.68 2.24 3.81
CA HIS A 495 -26.10 0.82 3.85
C HIS A 495 -27.00 0.45 2.67
N SER A 496 -27.86 1.37 2.24
CA SER A 496 -28.75 1.14 1.10
C SER A 496 -28.05 1.26 -0.26
N LEU A 497 -27.08 2.18 -0.38
CA LEU A 497 -26.45 2.49 -1.66
C LEU A 497 -25.17 1.69 -1.92
N ALA A 498 -24.22 1.66 -0.98
CA ALA A 498 -22.88 1.17 -1.23
C ALA A 498 -22.85 -0.30 -1.71
N PRO A 499 -23.56 -1.26 -1.06
CA PRO A 499 -23.50 -2.67 -1.47
C PRO A 499 -24.24 -2.95 -2.79
N ALA A 500 -25.37 -2.28 -3.02
CA ALA A 500 -26.27 -2.60 -4.13
C ALA A 500 -25.99 -1.78 -5.40
N TYR A 501 -25.58 -0.51 -5.23
CA TYR A 501 -25.48 0.47 -6.30
C TYR A 501 -24.10 1.14 -6.42
N GLY A 502 -23.28 1.06 -5.36
CA GLY A 502 -21.93 1.61 -5.33
C GLY A 502 -20.93 0.84 -6.19
N PHE A 503 -19.66 1.26 -6.08
CA PHE A 503 -18.50 0.55 -6.60
C PHE A 503 -17.54 0.23 -5.45
N HIS A 504 -17.36 -1.06 -5.16
CA HIS A 504 -16.42 -1.56 -4.15
C HIS A 504 -15.80 -2.90 -4.57
N ASP A 505 -15.91 -3.27 -5.86
CA ASP A 505 -15.41 -4.52 -6.40
C ASP A 505 -14.78 -4.28 -7.78
N TYR A 506 -13.47 -4.48 -7.86
CA TYR A 506 -12.70 -4.37 -9.08
C TYR A 506 -12.88 -5.56 -10.02
N ARG A 507 -13.47 -6.67 -9.54
CA ARG A 507 -13.61 -7.99 -10.19
C ARG A 507 -12.27 -8.69 -10.45
N ASP A 508 -11.32 -7.99 -11.05
CA ASP A 508 -9.92 -8.38 -11.16
C ASP A 508 -9.22 -8.09 -9.82
N GLY A 509 -8.50 -9.06 -9.26
CA GLY A 509 -7.81 -8.93 -7.97
C GLY A 509 -6.49 -8.14 -8.02
N TYR A 510 -5.96 -7.88 -9.22
CA TYR A 510 -4.61 -7.36 -9.42
C TYR A 510 -4.59 -6.02 -10.17
N ARG A 511 -5.45 -5.86 -11.17
CA ARG A 511 -5.44 -4.71 -12.08
C ARG A 511 -6.79 -4.03 -12.17
N THR A 512 -6.78 -2.82 -12.69
CA THR A 512 -8.00 -2.15 -13.16
C THR A 512 -8.18 -2.45 -14.64
N THR A 513 -9.39 -2.78 -15.05
CA THR A 513 -9.75 -2.87 -16.48
C THR A 513 -10.24 -1.49 -16.94
N PRO A 514 -9.56 -0.82 -17.88
CA PRO A 514 -9.96 0.50 -18.37
C PRO A 514 -11.44 0.54 -18.80
N GLY A 515 -12.18 1.54 -18.33
CA GLY A 515 -13.60 1.73 -18.59
C GLY A 515 -14.56 0.89 -17.74
N GLN A 516 -14.06 -0.07 -16.96
CA GLN A 516 -14.85 -0.94 -16.07
C GLN A 516 -14.56 -0.65 -14.59
N PHE A 517 -14.40 0.62 -14.24
CA PHE A 517 -14.03 1.07 -12.90
C PHE A 517 -14.94 2.19 -12.39
N GLY A 518 -15.04 2.33 -11.06
CA GLY A 518 -15.60 3.51 -10.40
C GLY A 518 -17.03 3.80 -10.82
N ALA A 519 -17.33 5.07 -11.04
CA ALA A 519 -18.66 5.53 -11.47
C ALA A 519 -19.14 4.79 -12.73
N ARG A 520 -18.28 4.61 -13.74
CA ARG A 520 -18.62 3.95 -15.01
C ARG A 520 -19.10 2.51 -14.83
N ALA A 521 -18.57 1.82 -13.83
CA ALA A 521 -18.96 0.44 -13.49
C ALA A 521 -20.05 0.33 -12.43
N SER A 522 -20.43 1.44 -11.79
CA SER A 522 -21.46 1.44 -10.74
C SER A 522 -22.88 1.40 -11.33
N LYS A 523 -23.79 0.70 -10.66
CA LYS A 523 -25.21 0.73 -11.05
C LYS A 523 -25.84 2.08 -10.76
N LEU A 524 -25.40 2.78 -9.71
CA LEU A 524 -25.93 4.09 -9.33
C LEU A 524 -25.76 5.10 -10.47
N PHE A 525 -24.54 5.25 -10.99
CA PHE A 525 -24.28 6.18 -12.07
C PHE A 525 -25.03 5.79 -13.35
N GLN A 526 -25.05 4.50 -13.71
CA GLN A 526 -25.80 4.04 -14.89
C GLN A 526 -27.29 4.37 -14.83
N MET A 527 -27.88 4.32 -13.63
CA MET A 527 -29.27 4.72 -13.39
C MET A 527 -29.44 6.23 -13.51
N LEU A 528 -28.55 7.02 -12.89
CA LEU A 528 -28.63 8.48 -12.94
C LEU A 528 -28.38 9.04 -14.36
N ASP A 529 -27.46 8.44 -15.12
CA ASP A 529 -27.09 8.88 -16.47
C ASP A 529 -28.22 8.60 -17.49
N LYS A 530 -28.96 7.50 -17.32
CA LYS A 530 -30.16 7.19 -18.12
C LYS A 530 -31.36 8.06 -17.75
N GLY A 531 -31.31 8.72 -16.60
CA GLY A 531 -32.45 9.39 -15.98
C GLY A 531 -33.13 8.52 -14.92
N HIS A 532 -33.49 9.15 -13.81
CA HIS A 532 -34.21 8.53 -12.71
C HIS A 532 -35.48 9.34 -12.42
N HIS A 533 -36.59 8.94 -13.06
CA HIS A 533 -37.81 9.76 -13.17
C HIS A 533 -37.49 11.12 -13.80
N ASP A 534 -38.01 12.22 -13.25
CA ASP A 534 -37.79 13.58 -13.75
C ASP A 534 -36.53 14.24 -13.15
N LEU A 535 -35.72 13.49 -12.39
CA LEU A 535 -34.54 14.04 -11.72
C LEU A 535 -33.45 14.41 -12.73
N LYS A 536 -33.04 15.68 -12.71
CA LYS A 536 -31.81 16.17 -13.35
C LYS A 536 -30.92 16.80 -12.30
N LEU A 537 -29.85 16.08 -11.93
CA LEU A 537 -28.90 16.58 -10.95
C LEU A 537 -28.08 17.74 -11.55
N PRO A 538 -27.86 18.82 -10.78
CA PRO A 538 -26.86 19.82 -11.14
C PRO A 538 -25.48 19.18 -11.35
N PRO A 539 -24.64 19.68 -12.27
CA PRO A 539 -23.33 19.09 -12.57
C PRO A 539 -22.44 18.89 -11.33
N ASP A 540 -22.43 19.83 -10.39
CA ASP A 540 -21.65 19.74 -9.16
C ASP A 540 -22.14 18.62 -8.22
N ASP A 541 -23.45 18.40 -8.19
CA ASP A 541 -24.06 17.34 -7.36
C ASP A 541 -23.86 15.96 -7.99
N LEU A 542 -23.90 15.86 -9.32
CA LEU A 542 -23.49 14.64 -10.01
C LEU A 542 -21.99 14.36 -9.83
N ARG A 543 -21.15 15.40 -9.82
CA ARG A 543 -19.70 15.29 -9.54
C ARG A 543 -19.44 14.68 -8.17
N ARG A 544 -20.17 15.10 -7.14
CA ARG A 544 -20.05 14.56 -5.77
C ARG A 544 -20.35 13.05 -5.72
N ILE A 545 -21.42 12.60 -6.38
CA ILE A 545 -21.78 11.17 -6.45
C ILE A 545 -20.73 10.38 -7.23
N THR A 546 -20.34 10.86 -8.40
CA THR A 546 -19.36 10.16 -9.26
C THR A 546 -17.97 10.10 -8.62
N LEU A 547 -17.53 11.15 -7.93
CA LEU A 547 -16.29 11.14 -7.16
C LEU A 547 -16.32 10.09 -6.06
N TRP A 548 -17.42 10.00 -5.30
CA TRP A 548 -17.58 8.96 -4.26
C TRP A 548 -17.45 7.55 -4.83
N LEU A 549 -18.09 7.29 -5.98
CA LEU A 549 -18.04 5.99 -6.66
C LEU A 549 -16.62 5.67 -7.18
N ASP A 550 -15.91 6.66 -7.71
CA ASP A 550 -14.50 6.53 -8.13
C ASP A 550 -13.54 6.30 -6.94
N CYS A 551 -13.97 6.63 -5.72
CA CYS A 551 -13.20 6.44 -4.50
C CYS A 551 -13.54 5.12 -3.77
N CYS A 552 -13.92 4.07 -4.49
CA CYS A 552 -14.33 2.79 -3.92
C CYS A 552 -15.52 2.89 -2.93
N SER A 553 -16.37 3.90 -3.12
CA SER A 553 -17.58 4.12 -2.32
C SER A 553 -17.31 4.14 -0.81
N MET A 554 -16.23 4.81 -0.39
CA MET A 554 -15.84 4.93 1.01
C MET A 554 -16.81 5.78 1.84
N PHE A 555 -16.81 5.62 3.16
CA PHE A 555 -17.60 6.44 4.09
C PHE A 555 -16.72 7.47 4.83
N TYR A 556 -15.61 7.03 5.42
CA TYR A 556 -14.71 7.85 6.22
C TYR A 556 -13.38 8.11 5.52
N GLY A 557 -12.80 9.29 5.80
CA GLY A 557 -11.43 9.66 5.40
C GLY A 557 -10.44 9.70 6.57
N VAL A 558 -10.76 9.02 7.67
CA VAL A 558 -10.01 8.97 8.94
C VAL A 558 -10.11 7.59 9.56
N TYR A 559 -9.23 7.27 10.52
CA TYR A 559 -9.23 5.98 11.24
C TYR A 559 -9.58 6.14 12.73
N GLU A 560 -9.40 7.34 13.28
CA GLU A 560 -9.55 7.63 14.71
C GLU A 560 -11.03 7.75 15.10
N ALA A 561 -11.41 7.17 16.25
CA ALA A 561 -12.78 7.08 16.72
C ALA A 561 -13.46 8.45 16.84
N ASP A 562 -12.83 9.39 17.54
CA ASP A 562 -13.31 10.76 17.77
C ASP A 562 -13.49 11.54 16.47
N ARG A 563 -12.56 11.38 15.54
CA ARG A 563 -12.58 12.02 14.21
C ARG A 563 -13.65 11.43 13.30
N GLY A 564 -13.84 10.11 13.34
CA GLY A 564 -14.96 9.47 12.66
C GLY A 564 -16.31 9.97 13.18
N GLN A 565 -16.47 10.12 14.51
CA GLN A 565 -17.68 10.71 15.08
C GLN A 565 -17.89 12.17 14.64
N ALA A 566 -16.82 12.96 14.52
CA ALA A 566 -16.91 14.30 13.95
C ALA A 566 -17.37 14.28 12.48
N GLN A 567 -16.78 13.41 11.64
CA GLN A 567 -17.24 13.24 10.25
C GLN A 567 -18.70 12.78 10.19
N LEU A 568 -19.14 11.89 11.08
CA LEU A 568 -20.53 11.41 11.17
C LEU A 568 -21.52 12.54 11.52
N ARG A 569 -21.08 13.61 12.17
CA ARG A 569 -21.89 14.83 12.39
C ARG A 569 -21.81 15.84 11.24
N GLY A 570 -21.02 15.57 10.20
CA GLY A 570 -20.77 16.46 9.06
C GLY A 570 -19.65 17.49 9.31
N GLU A 571 -18.93 17.37 10.42
CA GLU A 571 -17.82 18.26 10.76
C GLU A 571 -16.58 17.96 9.90
N VAL A 572 -15.68 18.94 9.76
CA VAL A 572 -14.38 18.72 9.12
C VAL A 572 -13.46 18.01 10.12
N ALA A 573 -13.00 16.82 9.79
CA ALA A 573 -11.95 16.13 10.52
C ALA A 573 -10.98 15.45 9.53
N GLY A 574 -9.68 15.67 9.72
CA GLY A 574 -8.61 15.02 8.96
C GLY A 574 -7.83 14.01 9.81
N PRO A 575 -7.01 13.13 9.21
CA PRO A 575 -6.16 12.16 9.92
C PRO A 575 -5.18 12.79 10.92
N THR A 576 -4.69 11.98 11.87
CA THR A 576 -3.57 12.36 12.76
C THR A 576 -2.19 12.03 12.20
N LEU A 577 -2.12 11.16 11.19
CA LEU A 577 -0.89 10.67 10.56
C LEU A 577 -1.01 10.82 9.04
N GLU A 578 0.04 11.34 8.39
CA GLU A 578 0.06 11.65 6.96
C GLU A 578 1.34 11.17 6.26
#